data_AF-A0A2K4MUN0-F1
#
_entry.id   AF-A0A2K4MUN0-F1
#
_cell.length_a   1.000
_cell.length_b   1.000
_cell.length_c   1.000
_cell.angle_alpha   90.00
_cell.angle_beta   90.00
_cell.angle_gamma   90.00
#
_symmetry.space_group_name_H-M   'P 1'
#
loop_
_entity.id
_entity.type
_entity.pdbx_description
1 polymer ?
#
loop_
_entity_poly.entity_id
_entity_poly.type
_entity_poly.pdbx_seq_one_letter_code
_entity_poly.pdbx_strand_id
1 'polypeptide(L)' 'MARITVDDCLDRIQNRFDLTLAAAYRARQVASGASAFVEPGRHKPTVVALREIAAGHVGKEILNRGKA' A
#
# COMPACT_ATOMS: atom_id res chain seq x y z
N MET A 1 6.68 15.40 -6.48
CA MET A 1 5.43 14.64 -6.68
C MET A 1 5.85 13.26 -7.16
N ALA A 2 5.76 12.22 -6.32
CA ALA A 2 6.14 10.87 -6.73
C ALA A 2 5.19 10.43 -7.83
N ARG A 3 5.70 10.25 -9.04
CA ARG A 3 4.99 9.79 -10.22
C ARG A 3 4.76 8.28 -10.08
N ILE A 4 3.90 7.89 -9.14
CA ILE A 4 3.36 6.54 -9.08
C ILE A 4 1.99 6.56 -9.74
N THR A 5 1.75 5.62 -10.65
CA THR A 5 0.45 5.49 -11.29
C THR A 5 -0.32 4.36 -10.64
N VAL A 6 -1.65 4.42 -10.77
CA VAL A 6 -2.52 3.37 -10.23
C VAL A 6 -2.33 2.06 -11.00
N ASP A 7 -1.87 2.15 -12.25
CA ASP A 7 -1.57 1.01 -13.12
C ASP A 7 -0.52 0.08 -12.51
N ASP A 8 0.57 0.66 -11.98
CA ASP A 8 1.63 -0.09 -11.30
C ASP A 8 1.13 -0.92 -10.11
N CYS A 9 0.03 -0.47 -9.48
CA CYS A 9 -0.59 -1.17 -8.36
C CYS A 9 -1.61 -2.22 -8.83
N LEU A 10 -2.23 -2.02 -9.99
CA LEU A 10 -3.23 -2.92 -10.57
C LEU A 10 -2.61 -4.23 -11.07
N ASP A 11 -1.35 -4.21 -11.50
CA ASP A 11 -0.57 -5.43 -11.79
C ASP A 11 -0.47 -6.37 -10.57
N ARG A 12 -0.57 -5.82 -9.36
CA ARG A 12 -0.46 -6.56 -8.10
C ARG A 12 -1.82 -6.91 -7.52
N ILE A 13 -2.75 -5.95 -7.54
CA ILE A 13 -4.11 -6.10 -7.04
C ILE A 13 -5.08 -5.60 -8.12
N GLN A 14 -5.57 -6.52 -8.95
CA GLN A 14 -6.45 -6.19 -10.08
C GLN A 14 -7.79 -5.56 -9.63
N ASN A 15 -8.28 -5.93 -8.45
CA ASN A 15 -9.51 -5.36 -7.90
C ASN A 15 -9.22 -3.99 -7.25
N ARG A 16 -9.81 -2.94 -7.82
CA ARG A 16 -9.66 -1.55 -7.36
C ARG A 16 -10.20 -1.33 -5.94
N PHE A 17 -11.24 -2.05 -5.53
CA PHE A 17 -11.78 -1.94 -4.18
C PHE A 17 -10.83 -2.56 -3.16
N ASP A 18 -10.30 -3.74 -3.45
CA ASP A 18 -9.31 -4.41 -2.61
C ASP A 18 -8.01 -3.60 -2.55
N LEU A 19 -7.57 -3.03 -3.68
CA LEU A 19 -6.42 -2.14 -3.72
C LEU A 19 -6.60 -0.94 -2.79
N THR A 20 -7.76 -0.28 -2.86
CA THR A 20 -8.07 0.89 -2.03
C THR A 20 -8.07 0.50 -0.55
N LEU A 21 -8.67 -0.64 -0.21
CA LEU A 21 -8.74 -1.14 1.17
C LEU A 21 -7.36 -1.55 1.71
N ALA A 22 -6.56 -2.23 0.89
CA ALA A 22 -5.21 -2.68 1.25
C ALA A 22 -4.28 -1.48 1.46
N ALA A 23 -4.33 -0.50 0.54
CA ALA A 23 -3.57 0.74 0.64
C ALA A 23 -3.97 1.54 1.88
N ALA A 24 -5.28 1.66 2.17
CA ALA A 24 -5.76 2.35 3.36
C ALA A 24 -5.31 1.67 4.66
N TYR A 25 -5.38 0.34 4.71
CA TYR A 25 -4.95 -0.42 5.88
C TYR A 25 -3.44 -0.31 6.10
N ARG A 26 -2.65 -0.42 5.03
CA ARG A 26 -1.20 -0.27 5.11
C ARG A 26 -0.79 1.16 5.48
N ALA A 27 -1.43 2.17 4.88
CA ALA A 27 -1.18 3.56 5.20
C ALA A 27 -1.42 3.87 6.68
N ARG A 28 -2.44 3.26 7.31
CA ARG A 28 -2.66 3.35 8.76
C ARG A 28 -1.50 2.77 9.56
N GLN A 29 -0.99 1.60 9.19
CA GLN A 29 0.17 1.01 9.88
C GLN A 29 1.40 1.92 9.80
N VAL A 30 1.69 2.44 8.61
CA VAL A 30 2.81 3.37 8.41
C VAL A 30 2.60 4.66 9.21
N ALA A 31 1.37 5.19 9.25
CA ALA A 31 1.01 6.34 10.08
C ALA A 31 1.15 6.07 11.58
N SER A 32 0.91 4.83 12.02
CA SER A 32 1.13 4.37 13.40
C SER A 32 2.61 4.10 13.73
N GLY A 33 3.54 4.34 12.81
CA GLY A 33 4.98 4.15 13.03
C GLY A 33 5.50 2.77 12.68
N ALA A 34 4.74 1.95 11.94
CA ALA A 34 5.26 0.69 11.42
C ALA A 34 6.40 0.94 10.42
N SER A 35 7.38 0.04 10.41
CA SER A 35 8.51 0.11 9.47
C SER A 35 8.00 0.06 8.02
N ALA A 36 8.47 1.00 7.21
CA ALA A 36 8.20 1.07 5.78
C ALA A 36 9.25 0.27 5.01
N PHE A 37 8.83 -0.49 4.00
CA PHE A 37 9.73 -1.25 3.11
C PHE A 37 10.38 -0.37 2.04
N VAL A 38 9.78 0.79 1.78
CA VAL A 38 10.27 1.77 0.81
C VAL A 38 10.55 3.07 1.53
N GLU A 39 11.63 3.74 1.13
CA GLU A 39 12.01 5.08 1.62
C GLU A 39 10.81 6.06 1.56
N PRO A 40 10.29 6.48 2.73
CA PRO A 40 9.10 7.32 2.79
C PRO A 40 9.38 8.77 2.35
N GLY A 41 10.61 9.26 2.50
CA GLY A 41 11.00 10.62 2.12
C GLY A 41 10.06 11.68 2.73
N ARG A 42 9.56 12.61 1.89
CA ARG A 42 8.54 13.62 2.27
C ARG A 42 7.12 13.22 1.86
N HIS A 43 6.85 11.94 1.64
CA HIS A 43 5.56 11.47 1.14
C HIS A 43 4.58 11.15 2.27
N LYS A 44 3.29 11.37 2.00
CA LYS A 44 2.22 10.95 2.92
C LYS A 44 2.19 9.43 3.03
N PRO A 45 1.77 8.86 4.17
CA PRO A 45 1.69 7.41 4.38
C PRO A 45 0.90 6.65 3.30
N THR A 46 -0.12 7.29 2.72
CA THR A 46 -0.89 6.74 1.60
C THR A 46 -0.06 6.53 0.34
N VAL A 47 0.82 7.47 0.01
CA VAL A 47 1.71 7.35 -1.16
C VAL A 47 2.79 6.31 -0.90
N VAL A 48 3.29 6.21 0.34
CA VAL A 48 4.25 5.17 0.73
C VAL A 48 3.62 3.79 0.60
N ALA A 49 2.40 3.60 1.10
CA ALA A 49 1.66 2.34 0.97
C ALA A 49 1.43 1.93 -0.49
N LEU A 50 1.05 2.85 -1.37
CA LEU A 50 0.90 2.56 -2.80
C LEU A 50 2.22 2.18 -3.45
N ARG A 51 3.34 2.80 -3.06
CA ARG A 51 4.68 2.44 -3.55
C ARG A 51 5.11 1.06 -3.08
N GLU A 52 4.80 0.69 -1.85
CA GLU A 52 5.05 -0.65 -1.32
C GLU A 52 4.22 -1.72 -2.06
N ILE A 53 2.97 -1.40 -2.40
CA ILE A 53 2.10 -2.29 -3.18
C ILE A 53 2.66 -2.46 -4.60
N ALA A 54 2.99 -1.37 -5.30
CA ALA A 54 3.57 -1.45 -6.65
C ALA A 54 4.91 -2.22 -6.68
N ALA A 55 5.75 -2.04 -5.65
CA ALA A 55 7.00 -2.78 -5.48
C ALA A 55 6.77 -4.28 -5.14
N GLY A 56 5.56 -4.69 -4.79
CA GLY A 56 5.21 -6.06 -4.43
C GLY A 56 5.60 -6.46 -3.01
N HIS A 57 5.89 -5.50 -2.12
CA HIS A 57 6.17 -5.78 -0.71
C HIS A 57 4.89 -6.00 0.11
N VAL A 58 3.77 -5.43 -0.35
CA VAL A 58 2.47 -5.53 0.32
C VAL A 58 1.42 -5.92 -0.72
N GLY A 59 0.72 -7.02 -0.48
CA GLY A 59 -0.35 -7.49 -1.35
C GLY A 59 -1.71 -7.59 -0.66
N LYS A 60 -2.62 -8.30 -1.32
CA LYS A 60 -3.97 -8.59 -0.83
C LYS A 60 -4.00 -9.40 0.47
N GLU A 61 -2.90 -10.06 0.84
CA GLU A 61 -2.80 -10.80 2.11
C GLU A 61 -3.05 -9.92 3.34
N ILE A 62 -2.82 -8.61 3.23
CA ILE A 62 -3.06 -7.66 4.31
C ILE A 62 -4.56 -7.56 4.68
N LEU A 63 -5.46 -7.92 3.76
CA LEU A 63 -6.91 -7.90 3.96
C LEU A 63 -7.45 -9.15 4.67
N ASN A 64 -6.70 -10.24 4.68
CA ASN A 64 -7.15 -11.52 5.25
C ASN A 64 -6.98 -11.59 6.77
N ARG A 65 -6.28 -10.62 7.39
CA ARG A 65 -5.89 -10.67 8.81
C ARG A 65 -7.06 -10.51 9.81
N GLY A 66 -8.29 -10.31 9.32
CA GLY A 66 -9.53 -10.26 10.12
C GLY A 66 -10.43 -11.49 10.00
N LYS A 67 -10.04 -12.51 9.24
CA LYS A 67 -10.74 -13.82 9.21
C LYS A 67 -10.03 -14.78 10.17
N ALA A 68 -10.33 -14.64 11.45
CA ALA A 68 -10.11 -15.68 12.45
C ALA A 68 -11.37 -16.53 12.57
#